data_AF-A0A225VUB3-F1
#
_entry.id   AF-A0A225VUB3-F1
#
_cell.length_a   1.000
_cell.length_b   1.000
_cell.length_c   1.000
_cell.angle_alpha   90.00
_cell.angle_beta   90.00
_cell.angle_gamma   90.00
#
_symmetry.space_group_name_H-M   'P 1'
#
loop_
_entity.id
_entity.type
_entity.pdbx_description
1 polymer ?
#
loop_
_entity_poly.entity_id
_entity_poly.type
_entity_poly.pdbx_seq_one_letter_code
_entity_poly.pdbx_strand_id
1 'polypeptide(L)'
;MQPPRSHFIKLRTVSGIEYTSYLDAAKGTGHLENDGEWIACMEEAREYKMPYQLRQLFATLLAYSMPTDVRGMWNQFYADLSEDYAHTFHEMSEPHKISGYAVADFALPELHPTMLHESLLDNSLIRRELTSYSDSVLAEIVHTEAQLNNEQRAIYDQIVGAVNQPEQGKKLFFIDGPGGTGKSTSLRAILAKVRLEGKIAITVASSGIASLLLMGGRTAHSTFKSHLKGLIEKASLIIWDEAPMAYRHAFEAVDRTSRGIMHNDEEQFGGKVFVLSGDFRQIFPVVKKGTPADTIDACLKSSTL
;
A
#
# COMPACT_ATOMS: atom_id res chain seq x y z
N MET A 1 36.91 3.29 -9.87
CA MET A 1 36.86 4.41 -8.90
C MET A 1 35.57 4.28 -8.11
N GLN A 2 35.64 4.12 -6.79
CA GLN A 2 34.46 4.14 -5.92
C GLN A 2 33.95 5.59 -5.78
N PRO A 3 32.63 5.84 -5.78
CA PRO A 3 32.11 7.17 -5.49
C PRO A 3 32.27 7.49 -3.99
N PRO A 4 32.46 8.77 -3.60
CA PRO A 4 32.79 9.15 -2.25
C PRO A 4 31.57 9.02 -1.30
N ARG A 5 31.80 8.46 -0.12
CA ARG A 5 30.84 8.25 0.99
C ARG A 5 30.20 9.55 1.57
N SER A 6 30.51 10.73 1.03
CA SER A 6 30.07 12.03 1.54
C SER A 6 28.67 12.46 1.07
N HIS A 7 28.07 11.78 0.09
CA HIS A 7 26.77 12.19 -0.46
C HIS A 7 25.56 11.72 0.38
N PHE A 8 25.76 10.74 1.26
CA PHE A 8 24.67 10.12 2.00
C PHE A 8 24.37 10.78 3.35
N ILE A 9 25.34 11.47 3.96
CA ILE A 9 25.11 12.24 5.20
C ILE A 9 24.13 13.39 4.97
N LYS A 10 24.20 14.04 3.80
CA LYS A 10 23.24 15.08 3.40
C LYS A 10 21.79 14.59 3.38
N LEU A 11 21.55 13.32 3.03
CA LEU A 11 20.21 12.74 3.03
C LEU A 11 19.68 12.42 4.44
N ARG A 12 20.55 12.42 5.47
CA ARG A 12 20.16 12.32 6.88
C ARG A 12 20.12 13.68 7.59
N THR A 13 20.44 14.76 6.89
CA THR A 13 20.52 16.10 7.49
C THR A 13 19.31 16.92 7.08
N VAL A 14 18.47 17.30 8.05
CA VAL A 14 17.21 18.01 7.82
C VAL A 14 17.22 19.27 8.66
N SER A 15 17.07 20.44 8.02
CA SER A 15 17.10 21.75 8.69
C SER A 15 18.35 21.96 9.58
N GLY A 16 19.50 21.40 9.20
CA GLY A 16 20.75 21.49 9.95
C GLY A 16 20.94 20.46 11.07
N ILE A 17 19.97 19.56 11.28
CA ILE A 17 20.07 18.47 12.26
C ILE A 17 20.42 17.18 11.51
N GLU A 18 21.55 16.54 11.86
CA GLU A 18 21.91 15.22 11.35
C GLU A 18 21.20 14.13 12.17
N TYR A 19 20.36 13.35 11.50
CA TYR A 19 19.64 12.23 12.09
C TYR A 19 20.45 10.94 11.97
N THR A 20 20.27 10.05 12.95
CA THR A 20 20.98 8.77 13.04
C THR A 20 20.64 7.84 11.88
N SER A 21 19.38 7.83 11.41
CA SER A 21 18.94 7.05 10.25
C SER A 21 18.21 7.89 9.19
N TYR A 22 18.16 7.39 7.95
CA TYR A 22 17.37 8.01 6.88
C TYR A 22 15.86 8.01 7.19
N LEU A 23 15.40 7.01 7.95
CA LEU A 23 14.02 6.94 8.41
C LEU A 23 13.71 8.09 9.38
N ASP A 24 14.64 8.40 10.29
CA ASP A 24 14.47 9.47 11.27
C ASP A 24 14.57 10.85 10.62
N ALA A 25 15.44 11.01 9.62
CA ALA A 25 15.47 12.21 8.79
C ALA A 25 14.13 12.41 8.05
N ALA A 26 13.58 11.35 7.45
CA ALA A 26 12.31 11.43 6.74
C ALA A 26 11.12 11.69 7.68
N LYS A 27 11.14 11.18 8.92
CA LYS A 27 10.19 11.56 9.99
C LYS A 27 10.36 13.03 10.41
N GLY A 28 11.59 13.51 10.59
CA GLY A 28 11.91 14.89 10.97
C GLY A 28 11.50 15.94 9.94
N THR A 29 11.47 15.57 8.66
CA THR A 29 10.93 16.42 7.56
C THR A 29 9.40 16.42 7.44
N GLY A 30 8.69 15.56 8.18
CA GLY A 30 7.24 15.41 8.06
C GLY A 30 6.75 14.68 6.80
N HIS A 31 7.64 13.99 6.06
CA HIS A 31 7.28 13.20 4.87
C HIS A 31 6.82 11.76 5.18
N LEU A 32 6.95 11.32 6.43
CA LEU A 32 6.55 10.01 6.94
C LEU A 32 5.71 10.20 8.20
N GLU A 33 4.49 9.68 8.20
CA GLU A 33 3.60 9.67 9.38
C GLU A 33 4.24 8.84 10.51
N ASN A 34 4.11 9.34 11.74
CA ASN A 34 4.48 8.60 12.95
C ASN A 34 3.29 7.71 13.37
N ASP A 35 3.51 6.74 14.24
CA ASP A 35 2.41 5.94 14.81
C ASP A 35 1.53 6.75 15.79
N GLY A 36 1.74 8.06 15.88
CA GLY A 36 1.05 8.95 16.81
C GLY A 36 -0.45 9.01 16.56
N GLU A 37 -0.89 8.89 15.30
CA GLU A 37 -2.33 8.85 14.98
C GLU A 37 -2.99 7.57 15.48
N TRP A 38 -2.28 6.43 15.43
CA TRP A 38 -2.77 5.13 15.93
C TRP A 38 -2.76 5.08 17.45
N ILE A 39 -1.71 5.64 18.07
CA ILE A 39 -1.62 5.79 19.53
C ILE A 39 -2.72 6.71 20.03
N ALA A 40 -2.94 7.87 19.40
CA ALA A 40 -4.03 8.79 19.77
C ALA A 40 -5.40 8.14 19.60
N CYS A 41 -5.62 7.37 18.53
CA CYS A 41 -6.85 6.62 18.31
C CYS A 41 -7.09 5.58 19.41
N MET A 42 -6.05 4.85 19.83
CA MET A 42 -6.13 3.88 20.93
C MET A 42 -6.31 4.56 22.30
N GLU A 43 -5.67 5.72 22.52
CA GLU A 43 -5.85 6.54 23.73
C GLU A 43 -7.26 7.12 23.84
N GLU A 44 -7.87 7.55 22.74
CA GLU A 44 -9.27 7.97 22.72
C GLU A 44 -10.19 6.77 22.97
N ALA A 45 -9.96 5.66 22.28
CA ALA A 45 -10.82 4.49 22.40
C ALA A 45 -10.83 3.87 23.80
N ARG A 46 -9.69 3.84 24.51
CA ARG A 46 -9.62 3.21 25.85
C ARG A 46 -10.51 3.88 26.89
N GLU A 47 -10.85 5.16 26.72
CA GLU A 47 -11.67 5.90 27.68
C GLU A 47 -13.16 5.49 27.61
N TYR A 48 -13.62 4.92 26.48
CA TYR A 48 -15.05 4.70 26.24
C TYR A 48 -15.41 3.33 25.65
N LYS A 49 -14.43 2.46 25.34
CA LYS A 49 -14.65 1.14 24.73
C LYS A 49 -14.35 0.02 25.69
N MET A 50 -15.11 -1.08 25.56
CA MET A 50 -14.84 -2.30 26.32
C MET A 50 -13.60 -3.02 25.77
N PRO A 51 -12.86 -3.80 26.59
CA PRO A 51 -11.61 -4.46 26.17
C PRO A 51 -11.72 -5.33 24.91
N TYR A 52 -12.83 -6.03 24.69
CA TYR A 52 -13.05 -6.79 23.45
C TYR A 52 -13.11 -5.88 22.20
N GLN A 53 -13.71 -4.69 22.32
CA GLN A 53 -13.79 -3.70 21.25
C GLN A 53 -12.43 -3.05 21.01
N LEU A 54 -11.64 -2.86 22.07
CA LEU A 54 -10.24 -2.42 21.97
C LEU A 54 -9.38 -3.45 21.23
N ARG A 55 -9.57 -4.75 21.48
CA ARG A 55 -8.89 -5.82 20.72
C ARG A 55 -9.28 -5.83 19.25
N GLN A 56 -10.55 -5.62 18.93
CA GLN A 56 -11.02 -5.50 17.54
C GLN A 56 -10.42 -4.27 16.84
N LEU A 57 -10.37 -3.13 17.53
CA LEU A 57 -9.74 -1.90 17.03
C LEU A 57 -8.24 -2.12 16.79
N PHE A 58 -7.54 -2.70 17.76
CA PHE A 58 -6.12 -3.03 17.65
C PHE A 58 -5.85 -3.96 16.44
N ALA A 59 -6.63 -5.03 16.27
CA ALA A 59 -6.52 -5.91 15.11
C ALA A 59 -6.80 -5.19 13.78
N THR A 60 -7.76 -4.26 13.76
CA THR A 60 -8.07 -3.41 12.60
C THR A 60 -6.89 -2.49 12.26
N LEU A 61 -6.27 -1.87 13.27
CA LEU A 61 -5.08 -1.04 13.08
C LEU A 61 -3.90 -1.87 12.53
N LEU A 62 -3.69 -3.09 13.02
CA LEU A 62 -2.66 -3.98 12.47
C LEU A 62 -2.92 -4.39 11.02
N ALA A 63 -4.17 -4.74 10.69
CA ALA A 63 -4.54 -5.24 9.37
C ALA A 63 -4.50 -4.15 8.30
N TYR A 64 -4.89 -2.92 8.65
CA TYR A 64 -5.14 -1.86 7.66
C TYR A 64 -4.19 -0.66 7.78
N SER A 65 -3.56 -0.43 8.94
CA SER A 65 -2.79 0.79 9.21
C SER A 65 -1.28 0.55 9.31
N MET A 66 -0.85 -0.72 9.37
CA MET A 66 0.57 -1.15 9.42
C MET A 66 1.46 -0.27 10.31
N PRO A 67 1.16 -0.17 11.62
CA PRO A 67 1.94 0.62 12.55
C PRO A 67 3.40 0.17 12.56
N THR A 68 4.30 1.13 12.71
CA THR A 68 5.75 0.98 12.56
C THR A 68 6.37 0.24 13.76
N ASP A 69 5.84 0.46 14.97
CA ASP A 69 6.21 -0.24 16.22
C ASP A 69 5.02 -0.97 16.84
N VAL A 70 4.62 -2.08 16.21
CA VAL A 70 3.55 -2.96 16.69
C VAL A 70 3.82 -3.43 18.12
N ARG A 71 5.08 -3.73 18.47
CA ARG A 71 5.41 -4.29 19.79
C ARG A 71 5.35 -3.22 20.88
N GLY A 72 5.82 -2.00 20.59
CA GLY A 72 5.66 -0.86 21.48
C GLY A 72 4.19 -0.55 21.73
N MET A 73 3.38 -0.50 20.68
CA MET A 73 1.93 -0.28 20.80
C MET A 73 1.22 -1.40 21.58
N TRP A 74 1.58 -2.67 21.33
CA TRP A 74 1.07 -3.80 22.12
C TRP A 74 1.41 -3.65 23.61
N ASN A 75 2.67 -3.39 23.92
CA ASN A 75 3.10 -3.24 25.32
C ASN A 75 2.41 -2.07 26.01
N GLN A 76 2.16 -0.96 25.29
CA GLN A 76 1.51 0.24 25.81
C GLN A 76 0.05 0.00 26.20
N PHE A 77 -0.72 -0.69 25.37
CA PHE A 77 -2.16 -0.91 25.60
C PHE A 77 -2.50 -2.31 26.14
N TYR A 78 -1.49 -3.11 26.50
CA TYR A 78 -1.69 -4.50 26.93
C TYR A 78 -2.67 -4.63 28.09
N ALA A 79 -2.55 -3.75 29.09
CA ALA A 79 -3.42 -3.77 30.27
C ALA A 79 -4.88 -3.49 29.88
N ASP A 80 -5.12 -2.45 29.08
CA ASP A 80 -6.46 -2.08 28.60
C ASP A 80 -7.07 -3.17 27.72
N LEU A 81 -6.24 -3.80 26.88
CA LEU A 81 -6.64 -4.91 26.01
C LEU A 81 -6.93 -6.21 26.77
N SER A 82 -6.55 -6.32 28.03
CA SER A 82 -6.68 -7.56 28.82
C SER A 82 -7.46 -7.39 30.13
N GLU A 83 -8.03 -6.22 30.38
CA GLU A 83 -8.75 -5.88 31.61
C GLU A 83 -9.90 -6.86 31.90
N ASP A 84 -10.71 -7.20 30.89
CA ASP A 84 -11.82 -8.16 31.04
C ASP A 84 -11.33 -9.59 31.31
N TYR A 85 -10.15 -9.96 30.83
CA TYR A 85 -9.51 -11.24 31.17
C TYR A 85 -8.98 -11.24 32.61
N ALA A 86 -8.47 -10.12 33.12
CA ALA A 86 -8.03 -10.03 34.52
C ALA A 86 -9.20 -10.26 35.50
N HIS A 87 -10.42 -9.81 35.15
CA HIS A 87 -11.63 -10.06 35.92
C HIS A 87 -12.18 -11.49 35.78
N THR A 88 -11.98 -12.12 34.62
CA THR A 88 -12.48 -13.49 34.35
C THR A 88 -11.58 -14.58 34.97
N PHE A 89 -10.30 -14.29 35.23
CA PHE A 89 -9.29 -15.29 35.61
C PHE A 89 -8.61 -15.04 36.96
N HIS A 90 -9.29 -14.39 37.91
CA HIS A 90 -8.74 -14.07 39.25
C HIS A 90 -8.33 -15.31 40.10
N GLU A 91 -8.60 -16.54 39.63
CA GLU A 91 -8.25 -17.79 40.34
C GLU A 91 -7.05 -18.56 39.78
N MET A 92 -6.38 -18.13 38.71
CA MET A 92 -5.28 -18.92 38.12
C MET A 92 -3.91 -18.24 38.28
N SER A 93 -3.08 -18.83 39.14
CA SER A 93 -1.77 -18.36 39.59
C SER A 93 -0.63 -18.51 38.57
N GLU A 94 -0.87 -18.42 37.26
CA GLU A 94 0.21 -18.50 36.27
C GLU A 94 0.01 -17.60 35.02
N PRO A 95 0.95 -16.70 34.70
CA PRO A 95 0.84 -15.70 33.63
C PRO A 95 1.08 -16.23 32.19
N HIS A 96 1.14 -17.55 31.97
CA HIS A 96 1.51 -18.15 30.69
C HIS A 96 0.41 -18.97 30.00
N LYS A 97 -0.78 -19.03 30.59
CA LYS A 97 -1.97 -19.60 29.94
C LYS A 97 -3.05 -18.53 29.84
N ILE A 98 -2.84 -17.59 28.93
CA ILE A 98 -3.86 -16.60 28.59
C ILE A 98 -4.66 -17.18 27.42
N SER A 99 -5.96 -17.35 27.65
CA SER A 99 -6.95 -18.01 26.80
C SER A 99 -6.98 -19.53 26.98
N GLY A 100 -8.06 -20.06 27.55
CA GLY A 100 -8.42 -21.48 27.55
C GLY A 100 -8.74 -22.05 26.15
N TYR A 101 -8.13 -21.47 25.12
CA TYR A 101 -8.12 -21.93 23.74
C TYR A 101 -6.67 -21.84 23.23
N ALA A 102 -6.11 -22.98 22.83
CA ALA A 102 -4.88 -23.04 22.06
C ALA A 102 -5.15 -22.55 20.62
N VAL A 103 -4.09 -22.18 19.90
CA VAL A 103 -4.18 -21.86 18.45
C VAL A 103 -4.87 -22.98 17.66
N ALA A 104 -4.75 -24.23 18.13
CA ALA A 104 -5.41 -25.41 17.58
C ALA A 104 -6.94 -25.36 17.65
N ASP A 105 -7.52 -24.62 18.59
CA ASP A 105 -8.97 -24.55 18.79
C ASP A 105 -9.67 -23.60 17.81
N PHE A 106 -8.91 -22.83 17.02
CA PHE A 106 -9.43 -21.90 16.02
C PHE A 106 -9.58 -22.52 14.62
N ALA A 107 -9.41 -23.84 14.49
CA ALA A 107 -9.43 -24.56 13.20
C ALA A 107 -8.57 -23.88 12.11
N LEU A 108 -7.48 -23.23 12.53
CA LEU A 108 -6.51 -22.62 11.62
C LEU A 108 -5.67 -23.74 11.01
N PRO A 109 -5.38 -23.69 9.70
CA PRO A 109 -4.50 -24.67 9.08
C PRO A 109 -3.13 -24.68 9.78
N GLU A 110 -2.66 -25.87 10.15
CA GLU A 110 -1.34 -26.03 10.76
C GLU A 110 -0.26 -25.51 9.80
N LEU A 111 0.37 -24.40 10.18
CA LEU A 111 1.47 -23.82 9.43
C LEU A 111 2.72 -24.69 9.66
N HIS A 112 3.01 -25.56 8.70
CA HIS A 112 4.21 -26.39 8.73
C HIS A 112 5.48 -25.50 8.79
N PRO A 113 6.53 -25.84 9.57
CA PRO A 113 7.72 -25.00 9.76
C PRO A 113 8.40 -24.56 8.45
N THR A 114 8.37 -25.40 7.42
CA THR A 114 8.84 -25.06 6.07
C THR A 114 7.99 -24.00 5.38
N MET A 115 6.66 -24.04 5.54
CA MET A 115 5.76 -22.99 5.04
C MET A 115 5.99 -21.66 5.78
N LEU A 116 6.36 -21.71 7.05
CA LEU A 116 6.69 -20.54 7.87
C LEU A 116 8.01 -19.91 7.43
N HIS A 117 9.04 -20.73 7.19
CA HIS A 117 10.34 -20.25 6.70
C HIS A 117 10.23 -19.69 5.28
N GLU A 118 9.49 -20.36 4.40
CA GLU A 118 9.18 -19.84 3.08
C GLU A 118 8.27 -18.61 3.09
N SER A 119 7.28 -18.52 3.99
CA SER A 119 6.40 -17.35 4.19
C SER A 119 7.16 -16.12 4.70
N LEU A 120 8.22 -16.33 5.48
CA LEU A 120 9.09 -15.29 6.00
C LEU A 120 10.16 -14.85 4.99
N LEU A 121 10.53 -15.72 4.04
CA LEU A 121 11.54 -15.47 3.01
C LEU A 121 10.95 -14.98 1.68
N ASP A 122 9.76 -15.48 1.30
CA ASP A 122 8.99 -14.95 0.19
C ASP A 122 8.20 -13.73 0.64
N ASN A 123 8.34 -12.67 -0.13
CA ASN A 123 7.57 -11.44 -0.02
C ASN A 123 6.07 -11.79 0.12
N SER A 124 5.53 -11.69 1.35
CA SER A 124 4.13 -12.07 1.66
C SER A 124 3.12 -11.38 0.75
N LEU A 125 3.51 -10.24 0.19
CA LEU A 125 2.76 -9.49 -0.81
C LEU A 125 2.65 -10.21 -2.15
N ILE A 126 3.72 -10.85 -2.61
CA ILE A 126 3.74 -11.62 -3.86
C ILE A 126 2.84 -12.85 -3.74
N ARG A 127 2.98 -13.61 -2.64
CA ARG A 127 2.11 -14.77 -2.39
C ARG A 127 0.65 -14.33 -2.34
N ARG A 128 0.37 -13.26 -1.61
CA ARG A 128 -0.98 -12.69 -1.54
C ARG A 128 -1.52 -12.30 -2.92
N GLU A 129 -0.75 -11.59 -3.75
CA GLU A 129 -1.22 -11.23 -5.10
C GLU A 129 -1.47 -12.45 -6.00
N LEU A 130 -0.75 -13.57 -5.77
CA LEU A 130 -0.90 -14.80 -6.54
C LEU A 130 -1.99 -15.75 -6.01
N THR A 131 -2.33 -15.69 -4.72
CA THR A 131 -3.21 -16.70 -4.09
C THR A 131 -4.48 -16.14 -3.46
N SER A 132 -4.63 -14.81 -3.33
CA SER A 132 -5.75 -14.22 -2.58
C SER A 132 -7.02 -14.01 -3.37
N TYR A 133 -7.01 -14.28 -4.67
CA TYR A 133 -8.16 -14.05 -5.54
C TYR A 133 -8.65 -15.39 -6.08
N SER A 134 -9.94 -15.68 -5.89
CA SER A 134 -10.57 -16.86 -6.49
C SER A 134 -10.73 -16.65 -7.99
N ASP A 135 -10.24 -17.59 -8.80
CA ASP A 135 -10.39 -17.56 -10.26
C ASP A 135 -11.85 -17.40 -10.69
N SER A 136 -12.79 -18.01 -9.96
CA SER A 136 -14.23 -17.86 -10.23
C SER A 136 -14.71 -16.42 -10.08
N VAL A 137 -14.24 -15.70 -9.05
CA VAL A 137 -14.60 -14.30 -8.79
C VAL A 137 -13.95 -13.39 -9.82
N LEU A 138 -12.68 -13.65 -10.18
CA LEU A 138 -11.99 -12.91 -11.23
C LEU A 138 -12.67 -13.10 -12.59
N ALA A 139 -13.07 -14.33 -12.92
CA ALA A 139 -13.78 -14.67 -14.15
C ALA A 139 -15.15 -13.97 -14.24
N GLU A 140 -15.90 -13.91 -13.14
CA GLU A 140 -17.17 -13.18 -13.08
C GLU A 140 -16.98 -11.69 -13.40
N ILE A 141 -15.94 -11.06 -12.83
CA ILE A 141 -15.61 -9.66 -13.12
C ILE A 141 -15.19 -9.49 -14.58
N VAL A 142 -14.35 -10.37 -15.10
CA VAL A 142 -13.94 -10.37 -16.51
C VAL A 142 -15.15 -10.56 -17.44
N HIS A 143 -16.16 -11.35 -17.06
CA HIS A 143 -17.39 -11.49 -17.86
C HIS A 143 -18.19 -10.18 -17.95
N THR A 144 -18.01 -9.25 -17.00
CA THR A 144 -18.59 -7.90 -17.09
C THR A 144 -17.90 -7.00 -18.12
N GLU A 145 -16.79 -7.43 -18.75
CA GLU A 145 -16.12 -6.68 -19.83
C GLU A 145 -17.05 -6.40 -21.01
N ALA A 146 -18.02 -7.29 -21.27
CA ALA A 146 -19.04 -7.09 -22.30
C ALA A 146 -19.96 -5.87 -22.03
N GLN A 147 -19.97 -5.37 -20.79
CA GLN A 147 -20.75 -4.21 -20.37
C GLN A 147 -19.96 -2.89 -20.42
N LEU A 148 -18.66 -2.94 -20.73
CA LEU A 148 -17.86 -1.73 -20.92
C LEU A 148 -18.36 -0.96 -22.13
N ASN A 149 -18.49 0.36 -22.00
CA ASN A 149 -18.78 1.20 -23.17
C ASN A 149 -17.54 1.27 -24.09
N ASN A 150 -17.70 1.83 -25.30
CA ASN A 150 -16.64 1.87 -26.31
C ASN A 150 -15.35 2.54 -25.82
N GLU A 151 -15.44 3.59 -25.00
CA GLU A 151 -14.27 4.30 -24.47
C GLU A 151 -13.55 3.49 -23.41
N GLN A 152 -14.31 2.93 -22.45
CA GLN A 152 -13.77 2.04 -21.41
C GLN A 152 -13.15 0.79 -22.02
N ARG A 153 -13.77 0.25 -23.08
CA ARG A 153 -13.26 -0.89 -23.85
C ARG A 153 -11.93 -0.55 -24.53
N ALA A 154 -11.83 0.63 -25.15
CA ALA A 154 -10.58 1.08 -25.77
C ALA A 154 -9.45 1.24 -24.75
N ILE A 155 -9.73 1.80 -23.57
CA ILE A 155 -8.76 1.91 -22.45
C ILE A 155 -8.32 0.51 -21.99
N TYR A 156 -9.28 -0.40 -21.80
CA TYR A 156 -9.03 -1.78 -21.41
C TYR A 156 -8.10 -2.48 -22.41
N ASP A 157 -8.44 -2.44 -23.71
CA ASP A 157 -7.69 -3.14 -24.74
C ASP A 157 -6.25 -2.61 -24.87
N GLN A 158 -6.06 -1.29 -24.74
CA GLN A 158 -4.72 -0.67 -24.78
C GLN A 158 -3.85 -1.11 -23.60
N ILE A 159 -4.39 -1.07 -22.38
CA ILE A 159 -3.61 -1.38 -21.17
C ILE A 159 -3.32 -2.89 -21.10
N VAL A 160 -4.32 -3.74 -21.34
CA VAL A 160 -4.13 -5.20 -21.37
C VAL A 160 -3.18 -5.60 -22.50
N GLY A 161 -3.28 -4.94 -23.66
CA GLY A 161 -2.32 -5.10 -24.76
C GLY A 161 -0.88 -4.79 -24.34
N ALA A 162 -0.66 -3.66 -23.66
CA ALA A 162 0.66 -3.29 -23.16
C ALA A 162 1.21 -4.28 -22.12
N VAL A 163 0.36 -4.82 -21.24
CA VAL A 163 0.74 -5.87 -20.28
C VAL A 163 1.12 -7.17 -20.99
N ASN A 164 0.45 -7.49 -22.09
CA ASN A 164 0.70 -8.71 -22.86
C ASN A 164 1.90 -8.60 -23.81
N GLN A 165 2.31 -7.39 -24.15
CA GLN A 165 3.42 -7.09 -25.07
C GLN A 165 4.36 -6.05 -24.44
N PRO A 166 5.05 -6.39 -23.33
CA PRO A 166 5.80 -5.42 -22.52
C PRO A 166 7.04 -4.84 -23.23
N GLU A 167 7.45 -5.39 -24.37
CA GLU A 167 8.59 -4.88 -25.16
C GLU A 167 8.18 -3.78 -26.16
N GLN A 168 6.88 -3.48 -26.28
CA GLN A 168 6.37 -2.61 -27.34
C GLN A 168 5.42 -1.54 -26.80
N GLY A 169 5.42 -0.40 -27.49
CA GLY A 169 4.42 0.64 -27.31
C GLY A 169 4.57 1.46 -26.03
N LYS A 170 3.47 2.12 -25.62
CA LYS A 170 3.42 2.98 -24.44
C LYS A 170 3.21 2.15 -23.19
N LYS A 171 3.92 2.51 -22.12
CA LYS A 171 3.84 1.83 -20.81
C LYS A 171 3.24 2.69 -19.70
N LEU A 172 3.27 4.02 -19.85
CA LEU A 172 2.64 4.95 -18.93
C LEU A 172 1.30 5.44 -19.49
N PHE A 173 0.24 5.29 -18.70
CA PHE A 173 -1.11 5.72 -19.05
C PHE A 173 -1.69 6.61 -17.95
N PHE A 174 -2.51 7.58 -18.34
CA PHE A 174 -3.33 8.36 -17.41
C PHE A 174 -4.80 8.25 -17.83
N ILE A 175 -5.66 7.79 -16.93
CA ILE A 175 -7.11 7.72 -17.11
C ILE A 175 -7.72 8.93 -16.41
N ASP A 176 -8.03 9.97 -17.19
CA ASP A 176 -8.78 11.15 -16.74
C ASP A 176 -10.27 10.94 -16.95
N GLY A 177 -11.07 11.33 -15.98
CA GLY A 177 -12.51 11.35 -16.10
C GLY A 177 -13.16 11.96 -14.87
N PRO A 178 -14.31 12.63 -15.00
CA PRO A 178 -15.09 13.09 -13.85
C PRO A 178 -15.48 11.98 -12.86
N GLY A 179 -15.93 12.37 -11.67
CA GLY A 179 -16.62 11.45 -10.76
C GLY A 179 -17.82 10.79 -11.44
N GLY A 180 -18.01 9.48 -11.22
CA GLY A 180 -19.15 8.73 -11.76
C GLY A 180 -19.01 8.22 -13.21
N THR A 181 -17.89 8.46 -13.91
CA THR A 181 -17.67 7.95 -15.28
C THR A 181 -17.26 6.48 -15.37
N GLY A 182 -17.19 5.77 -14.24
CA GLY A 182 -16.83 4.35 -14.20
C GLY A 182 -15.33 4.07 -14.34
N LYS A 183 -14.44 5.03 -14.04
CA LYS A 183 -12.97 4.78 -14.01
C LYS A 183 -12.62 3.56 -13.17
N SER A 184 -13.13 3.49 -11.94
CA SER A 184 -12.88 2.35 -11.04
C SER A 184 -13.41 1.04 -11.60
N THR A 185 -14.51 1.07 -12.37
CA THR A 185 -15.03 -0.10 -13.10
C THR A 185 -14.03 -0.58 -14.15
N SER A 186 -13.49 0.33 -14.97
CA SER A 186 -12.44 -0.01 -15.96
C SER A 186 -11.18 -0.56 -15.31
N LEU A 187 -10.69 0.09 -14.25
CA LEU A 187 -9.52 -0.39 -13.49
C LEU A 187 -9.77 -1.79 -12.92
N ARG A 188 -10.95 -2.03 -12.34
CA ARG A 188 -11.33 -3.33 -11.78
C ARG A 188 -11.35 -4.43 -12.85
N ALA A 189 -11.87 -4.15 -14.04
CA ALA A 189 -11.86 -5.11 -15.15
C ALA A 189 -10.43 -5.45 -15.60
N ILE A 190 -9.57 -4.43 -15.79
CA ILE A 190 -8.17 -4.62 -16.17
C ILE A 190 -7.43 -5.45 -15.11
N LEU A 191 -7.61 -5.14 -13.83
CA LEU A 191 -6.99 -5.87 -12.72
C LEU A 191 -7.42 -7.32 -12.68
N ALA A 192 -8.72 -7.57 -12.84
CA ALA A 192 -9.25 -8.92 -12.84
C ALA A 192 -8.67 -9.73 -14.00
N LYS A 193 -8.61 -9.14 -15.20
CA LYS A 193 -8.01 -9.79 -16.36
C LYS A 193 -6.55 -10.19 -16.14
N VAL A 194 -5.72 -9.24 -15.71
CA VAL A 194 -4.28 -9.48 -15.52
C VAL A 194 -4.03 -10.54 -14.45
N ARG A 195 -4.77 -10.49 -13.33
CA ARG A 195 -4.66 -11.50 -12.27
C ARG A 195 -5.17 -12.87 -12.68
N LEU A 196 -6.23 -12.94 -13.47
CA LEU A 196 -6.77 -14.21 -14.00
C LEU A 196 -5.77 -14.90 -14.95
N GLU A 197 -4.87 -14.13 -15.57
CA GLU A 197 -3.76 -14.67 -16.36
C GLU A 197 -2.55 -15.10 -15.50
N GLY A 198 -2.69 -15.10 -14.17
CA GLY A 198 -1.63 -15.48 -13.23
C GLY A 198 -0.51 -14.45 -13.08
N LYS A 199 -0.70 -13.23 -13.60
CA LYS A 199 0.28 -12.14 -13.51
C LYS A 199 0.04 -11.29 -12.25
N ILE A 200 1.12 -10.70 -11.75
CA ILE A 200 1.04 -9.80 -10.59
C ILE A 200 0.65 -8.39 -11.05
N ALA A 201 -0.51 -7.93 -10.58
CA ALA A 201 -0.96 -6.56 -10.73
C ALA A 201 -1.01 -5.87 -9.36
N ILE A 202 -0.23 -4.80 -9.20
CA ILE A 202 -0.18 -4.00 -7.97
C ILE A 202 -1.23 -2.89 -8.06
N THR A 203 -2.01 -2.71 -7.01
CA THR A 203 -2.96 -1.60 -6.87
C THR A 203 -2.61 -0.74 -5.68
N VAL A 204 -2.42 0.55 -5.94
CA VAL A 204 -2.24 1.56 -4.92
C VAL A 204 -3.24 2.69 -5.11
N ALA A 205 -3.58 3.38 -4.03
CA ALA A 205 -4.34 4.61 -4.06
C ALA A 205 -3.69 5.68 -3.18
N SER A 206 -3.98 6.94 -3.46
CA SER A 206 -3.49 8.07 -2.65
C SER A 206 -4.22 8.19 -1.30
N SER A 207 -5.42 7.61 -1.17
CA SER A 207 -6.23 7.62 0.06
C SER A 207 -6.63 6.21 0.47
N GLY A 208 -6.72 5.95 1.78
CA GLY A 208 -7.17 4.67 2.32
C GLY A 208 -8.59 4.31 1.89
N ILE A 209 -9.50 5.28 1.75
CA ILE A 209 -10.87 5.02 1.30
C ILE A 209 -10.87 4.58 -0.18
N ALA A 210 -10.10 5.25 -1.04
CA ALA A 210 -10.00 4.91 -2.44
C ALA A 210 -9.39 3.51 -2.66
N SER A 211 -8.45 3.09 -1.78
CA SER A 211 -7.88 1.74 -1.86
C SER A 211 -8.88 0.61 -1.68
N LEU A 212 -10.02 0.84 -1.01
CA LEU A 212 -11.06 -0.18 -0.82
C LEU A 212 -11.85 -0.48 -2.11
N LEU A 213 -11.84 0.43 -3.07
CA LEU A 213 -12.62 0.30 -4.31
C LEU A 213 -11.97 -0.63 -5.33
N LEU A 214 -10.65 -0.84 -5.23
CA LEU A 214 -9.89 -1.72 -6.10
C LEU A 214 -9.51 -2.99 -5.36
N MET A 215 -9.65 -4.14 -6.01
CA MET A 215 -9.30 -5.43 -5.40
C MET A 215 -7.83 -5.43 -4.98
N GLY A 216 -7.58 -5.73 -3.70
CA GLY A 216 -6.23 -5.72 -3.12
C GLY A 216 -5.60 -4.34 -2.95
N GLY A 217 -6.36 -3.28 -3.19
CA GLY A 217 -5.88 -1.91 -3.11
C GLY A 217 -5.34 -1.58 -1.73
N ARG A 218 -4.28 -0.78 -1.72
CA ARG A 218 -3.62 -0.27 -0.52
C ARG A 218 -3.20 1.17 -0.72
N THR A 219 -2.87 1.89 0.34
CA THR A 219 -2.25 3.20 0.17
C THR A 219 -0.85 3.04 -0.43
N ALA A 220 -0.47 3.96 -1.32
CA ALA A 220 0.86 3.95 -1.93
C ALA A 220 1.98 3.93 -0.88
N HIS A 221 1.78 4.69 0.22
CA HIS A 221 2.70 4.71 1.35
C HIS A 221 2.95 3.31 1.93
N SER A 222 1.89 2.55 2.15
CA SER A 222 1.93 1.22 2.76
C SER A 222 2.56 0.17 1.82
N THR A 223 2.26 0.25 0.52
CA THR A 223 2.77 -0.68 -0.50
C THR A 223 4.24 -0.45 -0.78
N PHE A 224 4.67 0.82 -0.85
CA PHE A 224 6.03 1.13 -1.27
C PHE A 224 7.08 1.17 -0.14
N LYS A 225 6.67 0.95 1.12
CA LYS A 225 7.56 1.00 2.31
C LYS A 225 8.18 -0.35 2.71
N SER A 226 7.57 -1.48 2.35
CA SER A 226 8.08 -2.82 2.74
C SER A 226 8.23 -3.76 1.53
N HIS A 227 9.39 -4.43 1.43
CA HIS A 227 9.71 -5.44 0.41
C HIS A 227 9.53 -5.03 -1.07
N LEU A 228 9.89 -3.80 -1.40
CA LEU A 228 9.68 -3.19 -2.71
C LEU A 228 10.26 -3.96 -3.90
N LYS A 229 11.49 -4.46 -3.74
CA LYS A 229 12.30 -4.97 -4.84
C LYS A 229 11.64 -6.15 -5.54
N GLY A 230 11.39 -7.24 -4.81
CA GLY A 230 10.79 -8.44 -5.41
C GLY A 230 9.36 -8.21 -5.92
N LEU A 231 8.62 -7.27 -5.33
CA LEU A 231 7.26 -6.97 -5.75
C LEU A 231 7.25 -6.22 -7.09
N ILE A 232 8.07 -5.17 -7.24
CA ILE A 232 8.21 -4.43 -8.49
C ILE A 232 8.80 -5.33 -9.58
N GLU A 233 9.84 -6.12 -9.28
CA GLU A 233 10.45 -7.05 -10.24
C GLU A 233 9.43 -7.97 -10.90
N LYS A 234 8.56 -8.59 -10.10
CA LYS A 234 7.56 -9.56 -10.61
C LYS A 234 6.26 -8.92 -11.11
N ALA A 235 5.99 -7.65 -10.81
CA ALA A 235 4.78 -6.98 -11.27
C ALA A 235 4.76 -6.81 -12.78
N SER A 236 3.64 -7.14 -13.41
CA SER A 236 3.37 -6.88 -14.82
C SER A 236 2.58 -5.58 -15.03
N LEU A 237 1.83 -5.15 -14.02
CA LEU A 237 1.01 -3.95 -14.02
C LEU A 237 1.06 -3.26 -12.65
N ILE A 238 1.16 -1.93 -12.64
CA ILE A 238 1.03 -1.10 -11.45
C ILE A 238 -0.04 -0.04 -11.72
N ILE A 239 -1.08 0.01 -10.88
CA ILE A 239 -2.14 1.00 -10.95
C ILE A 239 -2.07 1.90 -9.72
N TRP A 240 -2.08 3.22 -9.94
CA TRP A 240 -2.21 4.23 -8.90
C TRP A 240 -3.50 5.04 -9.11
N ASP A 241 -4.49 4.80 -8.24
CA ASP A 241 -5.76 5.52 -8.26
C ASP A 241 -5.75 6.77 -7.37
N GLU A 242 -6.58 7.75 -7.73
CA GLU A 242 -6.56 9.10 -7.16
C GLU A 242 -5.18 9.76 -7.21
N ALA A 243 -4.47 9.57 -8.32
CA ALA A 243 -3.14 10.12 -8.54
C ALA A 243 -3.05 11.66 -8.35
N PRO A 244 -4.03 12.48 -8.77
CA PRO A 244 -3.99 13.93 -8.56
C PRO A 244 -3.91 14.37 -7.10
N MET A 245 -4.33 13.53 -6.15
CA MET A 245 -4.25 13.85 -4.71
C MET A 245 -2.85 13.68 -4.13
N ALA A 246 -1.95 12.97 -4.81
CA ALA A 246 -0.60 12.71 -4.34
C ALA A 246 0.40 13.75 -4.85
N TYR A 247 1.41 14.02 -4.02
CA TYR A 247 2.53 14.89 -4.38
C TYR A 247 3.33 14.29 -5.54
N ARG A 248 3.75 15.13 -6.50
CA ARG A 248 4.60 14.73 -7.64
C ARG A 248 5.82 13.91 -7.22
N HIS A 249 6.44 14.27 -6.10
CA HIS A 249 7.64 13.63 -5.58
C HIS A 249 7.43 12.16 -5.21
N ALA A 250 6.19 11.76 -4.89
CA ALA A 250 5.87 10.36 -4.64
C ALA A 250 6.01 9.53 -5.92
N PHE A 251 5.49 10.04 -7.04
CA PHE A 251 5.61 9.40 -8.35
C PHE A 251 7.06 9.36 -8.83
N GLU A 252 7.78 10.48 -8.73
CA GLU A 252 9.20 10.58 -9.08
C GLU A 252 10.07 9.63 -8.24
N ALA A 253 9.77 9.49 -6.94
CA ALA A 253 10.47 8.55 -6.08
C ALA A 253 10.21 7.10 -6.49
N VAL A 254 8.96 6.74 -6.80
CA VAL A 254 8.62 5.39 -7.28
C VAL A 254 9.24 5.11 -8.64
N ASP A 255 9.23 6.07 -9.55
CA ASP A 255 9.88 5.98 -10.87
C ASP A 255 11.39 5.72 -10.74
N ARG A 256 12.13 6.59 -10.04
CA ARG A 256 13.57 6.40 -9.78
C ARG A 256 13.88 5.06 -9.13
N THR A 257 13.06 4.65 -8.17
CA THR A 257 13.26 3.38 -7.46
C THR A 257 13.01 2.19 -8.38
N SER A 258 11.97 2.26 -9.22
CA SER A 258 11.63 1.21 -10.19
C SER A 258 12.72 1.06 -11.25
N ARG A 259 13.25 2.17 -11.78
CA ARG A 259 14.41 2.15 -12.70
C ARG A 259 15.63 1.46 -12.09
N GLY A 260 15.96 1.83 -10.84
CA GLY A 260 17.07 1.21 -10.11
C GLY A 260 16.87 -0.28 -9.82
N ILE A 261 15.64 -0.71 -9.51
CA ILE A 261 15.28 -2.12 -9.29
C ILE A 261 15.35 -2.93 -10.59
N MET A 262 14.79 -2.39 -11.68
CA MET A 262 14.72 -3.06 -12.98
C MET A 262 16.00 -2.96 -13.79
N HIS A 263 16.98 -2.17 -13.33
CA HIS A 263 18.19 -1.83 -14.08
C HIS A 263 17.89 -1.27 -15.48
N ASN A 264 16.87 -0.42 -15.57
CA ASN A 264 16.39 0.20 -16.80
C ASN A 264 16.14 1.68 -16.55
N ASP A 265 17.16 2.51 -16.82
CA ASP A 265 17.09 3.96 -16.62
C ASP A 265 16.48 4.72 -17.81
N GLU A 266 16.35 4.06 -18.97
CA GLU A 266 15.87 4.69 -20.21
C GLU A 266 14.34 4.81 -20.23
N GLU A 267 13.64 3.86 -19.61
CA GLU A 267 12.19 3.84 -19.58
C GLU A 267 11.63 4.37 -18.25
N GLN A 268 10.48 5.04 -18.31
CA GLN A 268 9.71 5.41 -17.11
C GLN A 268 9.32 4.16 -16.33
N PHE A 269 9.36 4.27 -15.01
CA PHE A 269 9.08 3.22 -14.03
C PHE A 269 9.85 1.92 -14.30
N GLY A 270 11.05 1.99 -14.87
CA GLY A 270 11.87 0.82 -15.19
C GLY A 270 11.24 -0.10 -16.24
N GLY A 271 10.43 0.45 -17.14
CA GLY A 271 9.78 -0.31 -18.21
C GLY A 271 8.55 -1.10 -17.75
N LYS A 272 7.98 -0.80 -16.59
CA LYS A 272 6.72 -1.39 -16.10
C LYS A 272 5.51 -0.69 -16.71
N VAL A 273 4.46 -1.46 -16.99
CA VAL A 273 3.16 -0.88 -17.34
C VAL A 273 2.59 -0.20 -16.10
N PHE A 274 2.46 1.12 -16.17
CA PHE A 274 2.05 1.98 -15.08
C PHE A 274 0.80 2.77 -15.48
N VAL A 275 -0.25 2.68 -14.69
CA VAL A 275 -1.53 3.35 -14.95
C VAL A 275 -1.84 4.29 -13.81
N LEU A 276 -1.96 5.57 -14.12
CA LEU A 276 -2.44 6.60 -13.22
C LEU A 276 -3.94 6.81 -13.49
N SER A 277 -4.73 6.98 -12.44
CA SER A 277 -6.15 7.31 -12.55
C SER A 277 -6.50 8.44 -11.61
N GLY A 278 -7.44 9.28 -12.02
CA GLY A 278 -8.04 10.28 -11.15
C GLY A 278 -8.81 11.34 -11.91
N ASP A 279 -9.13 12.42 -11.21
CA ASP A 279 -9.80 13.57 -11.78
C ASP A 279 -9.08 14.84 -11.33
N PHE A 280 -8.41 15.53 -12.27
CA PHE A 280 -7.73 16.79 -11.96
C PHE A 280 -8.69 17.94 -11.62
N ARG A 281 -10.01 17.72 -11.76
CA ARG A 281 -11.04 18.67 -11.36
C ARG A 281 -11.44 18.49 -9.89
N GLN A 282 -10.93 17.45 -9.22
CA GLN A 282 -11.18 17.17 -7.81
C GLN A 282 -10.03 17.72 -6.94
N ILE A 283 -9.66 16.98 -5.90
CA ILE A 283 -8.79 17.44 -4.81
C ILE A 283 -7.33 17.38 -5.26
N PHE A 284 -6.62 18.51 -5.14
CA PHE A 284 -5.17 18.61 -5.31
C PHE A 284 -4.42 18.16 -4.05
N PRO A 285 -3.09 17.95 -4.13
CA PRO A 285 -2.29 17.59 -2.96
C PRO A 285 -2.39 18.66 -1.87
N VAL A 286 -2.59 18.23 -0.63
CA VAL A 286 -2.74 19.15 0.51
C VAL A 286 -1.38 19.64 0.97
N VAL A 287 -1.03 20.89 0.62
CA VAL A 287 0.20 21.57 1.07
C VAL A 287 -0.06 22.36 2.35
N LYS A 288 0.38 21.82 3.50
CA LYS A 288 0.20 22.46 4.81
C LYS A 288 0.88 23.83 4.82
N LYS A 289 0.10 24.89 5.04
CA LYS A 289 0.55 26.30 5.04
C LYS A 289 1.17 26.76 3.70
N GLY A 290 0.87 26.06 2.60
CA GLY A 290 1.35 26.41 1.27
C GLY A 290 0.52 27.50 0.60
N THR A 291 1.14 28.17 -0.36
CA THR A 291 0.47 29.06 -1.31
C THR A 291 -0.18 28.27 -2.44
N PRO A 292 -1.09 28.88 -3.24
CA PRO A 292 -1.61 28.23 -4.43
C PRO A 292 -0.51 27.80 -5.43
N ALA A 293 0.59 28.55 -5.51
CA ALA A 293 1.74 28.19 -6.33
C ALA A 293 2.41 26.90 -5.82
N ASP A 294 2.54 26.75 -4.50
CA ASP A 294 3.09 25.53 -3.89
C ASP A 294 2.19 24.31 -4.14
N THR A 295 0.86 24.50 -4.12
CA THR A 295 -0.09 23.43 -4.49
C THR A 295 0.06 23.01 -5.96
N ILE A 296 0.21 23.99 -6.88
CA ILE A 296 0.43 23.70 -8.30
C ILE A 296 1.78 22.99 -8.51
N ASP A 297 2.84 23.44 -7.84
CA ASP A 297 4.16 22.82 -7.92
C ASP A 297 4.15 21.38 -7.35
N ALA A 298 3.33 21.12 -6.32
CA ALA A 298 3.14 19.79 -5.77
C ALA A 298 2.34 18.84 -6.67
N CYS A 299 1.53 19.35 -7.61
CA CYS A 299 0.69 18.53 -8.49
C CYS A 299 1.51 17.67 -9.46
N LEU A 300 0.97 16.50 -9.78
CA LEU A 300 1.53 15.59 -10.79
C LEU A 300 1.83 16.27 -12.14
N LYS A 301 1.01 17.24 -12.57
CA LYS A 301 1.23 18.00 -13.82
C LYS A 301 2.53 18.81 -13.85
N SER A 302 3.12 19.06 -12.69
CA SER A 302 4.39 19.75 -12.53
C SER A 302 5.58 18.78 -12.40
N SER A 303 5.34 17.48 -12.59
CA SER A 303 6.38 16.45 -12.66
C SER A 303 6.98 16.37 -14.06
N THR A 304 8.19 15.79 -14.16
CA THR A 304 8.86 15.49 -15.43
C THR A 304 8.43 14.14 -16.05
N LEU A 305 7.49 13.45 -15.40
CA LEU A 305 6.90 12.18 -15.84
C LEU A 305 5.83 12.37 -16.91
#